data_AF-A0A8C9JEU7-F1
#
_entry.id   AF-A0A8C9JEU7-F1
#
_cell.length_a   1.000
_cell.length_b   1.000
_cell.length_c   1.000
_cell.angle_alpha   90.00
_cell.angle_beta   90.00
_cell.angle_gamma   90.00
#
_symmetry.space_group_name_H-M   'P 1'
#
loop_
_entity.id
_entity.type
_entity.pdbx_description
1 polymer ?
#
loop_
_entity_poly.entity_id
_entity_poly.type
_entity_poly.pdbx_seq_one_letter_code
_entity_poly.pdbx_strand_id
1 'polypeptide(L)'
;DVVMTQTPLSLPVTPGEPASISCRASQSLLHSNGNTYLHWYLQKPGQSPRLLIYKVSNRASGVPDRFSGSGSGTDFTLRISRVEADDVGVYYCYQSTKNPPT
;
A
#
# COMPACT_ATOMS: atom_id res chain seq x y z
N ASP A 1 -0.21 2.60 -19.98
CA ASP A 1 0.24 2.64 -18.57
C ASP A 1 -0.61 1.79 -17.65
N VAL A 2 -0.03 1.39 -16.52
CA VAL A 2 -0.81 0.77 -15.43
C VAL A 2 -1.46 1.87 -14.61
N VAL A 3 -2.77 1.80 -14.46
CA VAL A 3 -3.53 2.70 -13.58
C VAL A 3 -3.73 1.99 -12.24
N MET A 4 -3.44 2.71 -11.14
CA MET A 4 -3.67 2.23 -9.77
C MET A 4 -4.86 2.99 -9.18
N THR A 5 -5.88 2.26 -8.73
CA THR A 5 -7.10 2.82 -8.14
C THR A 5 -7.17 2.43 -6.67
N GLN A 6 -7.21 3.40 -5.77
CA GLN A 6 -7.30 3.16 -4.32
C GLN A 6 -8.71 3.42 -3.78
N THR A 7 -9.12 2.59 -2.83
CA THR A 7 -10.40 2.75 -2.12
C THR A 7 -10.28 2.39 -0.64
N PRO A 8 -11.00 3.10 0.24
CA PRO A 8 -11.74 4.34 -0.02
C PRO A 8 -10.80 5.56 -0.18
N LEU A 9 -11.31 6.69 -0.69
CA LEU A 9 -10.53 7.93 -0.83
C LEU A 9 -10.29 8.64 0.51
N SER A 10 -11.18 8.43 1.48
CA SER A 10 -11.06 8.88 2.86
C SER A 10 -11.70 7.84 3.77
N LEU A 11 -11.07 7.56 4.90
CA LEU A 11 -11.51 6.55 5.85
C LEU A 11 -11.39 7.09 7.28
N PRO A 12 -12.49 7.57 7.89
CA PRO A 12 -12.49 7.88 9.31
C PRO A 12 -12.44 6.55 10.09
N VAL A 13 -11.52 6.44 11.05
CA VAL A 13 -11.34 5.24 11.88
C VAL A 13 -11.08 5.68 13.32
N THR A 14 -11.69 4.98 14.28
CA THR A 14 -11.43 5.23 15.69
C THR A 14 -10.09 4.60 16.08
N PRO A 15 -9.23 5.27 16.87
CA PRO A 15 -8.03 4.64 17.39
C PRO A 15 -8.35 3.32 18.11
N GLY A 16 -7.56 2.28 17.84
CA GLY A 16 -7.81 0.92 18.32
C GLY A 16 -8.54 0.02 17.31
N GLU A 17 -9.34 0.58 16.41
CA GLU A 17 -10.04 -0.19 15.38
C GLU A 17 -9.11 -0.56 14.22
N PRO A 18 -9.41 -1.67 13.50
CA PRO A 18 -8.67 -2.02 12.29
C PRO A 18 -9.06 -1.12 11.12
N ALA A 19 -8.12 -0.89 10.21
CA ALA A 19 -8.35 -0.21 8.94
C ALA A 19 -7.84 -1.06 7.76
N SER A 20 -8.49 -0.93 6.61
CA SER A 20 -8.05 -1.55 5.37
C SER A 20 -8.17 -0.58 4.19
N ILE A 21 -7.13 -0.53 3.37
CA ILE A 21 -7.09 0.26 2.14
C ILE A 21 -6.85 -0.71 0.99
N SER A 22 -7.72 -0.66 -0.01
CA SER A 22 -7.61 -1.47 -1.22
C SER A 22 -6.93 -0.67 -2.31
N CYS A 23 -6.17 -1.38 -3.14
CA CYS A 23 -5.52 -0.85 -4.33
C CYS A 23 -5.68 -1.85 -5.47
N ARG A 24 -6.27 -1.40 -6.57
CA ARG A 24 -6.52 -2.20 -7.76
C ARG A 24 -5.70 -1.68 -8.94
N ALA A 25 -4.91 -2.55 -9.54
CA ALA A 25 -4.21 -2.28 -10.80
C ALA A 25 -5.12 -2.56 -12.00
N SER A 26 -5.00 -1.78 -13.06
CA SER A 26 -5.73 -2.00 -14.32
C SER A 26 -5.37 -3.31 -15.05
N GLN A 27 -4.24 -3.92 -14.67
CA GLN A 27 -3.74 -5.15 -15.26
C GLN A 27 -2.84 -5.89 -14.26
N SER A 28 -2.62 -7.19 -14.48
CA SER A 28 -1.77 -8.01 -13.60
C SER A 28 -0.36 -7.42 -13.46
N LEU A 29 0.12 -7.39 -12.21
CA LEU A 29 1.45 -6.92 -11.81
C LEU A 29 2.47 -8.05 -11.61
N LEU A 30 2.18 -9.24 -12.11
CA LEU A 30 3.12 -10.35 -12.08
C LEU A 30 4.26 -10.09 -13.10
N HIS A 31 5.48 -9.93 -12.59
CA HIS A 31 6.68 -9.81 -13.40
C HIS A 31 7.09 -11.19 -13.95
N SER A 32 7.89 -11.20 -15.01
CA SER A 32 8.39 -12.43 -15.65
C SER A 32 9.23 -13.32 -14.71
N ASN A 33 9.77 -12.75 -13.64
CA ASN A 33 10.52 -13.49 -12.61
C ASN A 33 9.63 -14.04 -11.48
N GLY A 34 8.31 -14.02 -11.65
CA GLY A 34 7.34 -14.51 -10.68
C GLY A 34 7.06 -13.56 -9.50
N ASN A 35 7.70 -12.39 -9.44
CA ASN A 35 7.49 -11.42 -8.36
C ASN A 35 6.50 -10.32 -8.74
N THR A 36 5.88 -9.71 -7.73
CA THR A 36 5.10 -8.47 -7.87
C THR A 36 5.76 -7.37 -7.05
N TYR A 37 6.04 -6.24 -7.70
CA TYR A 37 6.71 -5.09 -7.08
C TYR A 37 5.71 -3.97 -6.78
N LEU A 38 4.78 -4.28 -5.88
CA LEU A 38 3.85 -3.33 -5.30
C LEU A 38 4.32 -2.89 -3.91
N HIS A 39 4.23 -1.61 -3.66
CA HIS A 39 4.69 -0.95 -2.43
C HIS A 39 3.58 -0.07 -1.85
N TRP A 40 3.57 0.06 -0.53
CA TRP A 40 2.69 0.95 0.21
C TRP A 40 3.51 2.02 0.92
N TYR A 41 3.08 3.26 0.81
CA TYR A 41 3.70 4.41 1.44
C TYR A 41 2.70 5.16 2.31
N LEU A 42 3.19 5.78 3.38
CA LEU A 42 2.47 6.76 4.18
C LEU A 42 3.17 8.11 4.05
N GLN A 43 2.40 9.14 3.73
CA GLN A 43 2.84 10.52 3.74
C GLN A 43 2.06 11.32 4.79
N LYS A 44 2.79 11.87 5.75
CA LYS A 44 2.25 12.81 6.74
C LYS A 44 2.41 14.25 6.24
N PRO A 45 1.56 15.19 6.70
CA PRO A 45 1.73 16.61 6.36
C PRO A 45 3.15 17.10 6.63
N GLY A 46 3.78 17.71 5.61
CA GLY A 46 5.15 18.23 5.71
C GLY A 46 6.27 17.18 5.72
N GLN A 47 5.98 15.89 5.52
CA GLN A 47 6.97 14.82 5.46
C GLN A 47 7.06 14.18 4.08
N SER A 48 8.23 13.64 3.76
CA SER A 48 8.42 12.79 2.58
C SER A 48 7.66 11.46 2.74
N PRO A 49 7.22 10.82 1.64
CA PRO A 49 6.61 9.49 1.70
C PRO A 49 7.53 8.47 2.38
N ARG A 50 7.01 7.79 3.40
CA ARG A 50 7.70 6.72 4.12
C ARG A 50 7.20 5.36 3.64
N LEU A 51 8.13 4.47 3.28
CA LEU A 51 7.81 3.11 2.89
C LEU A 51 7.26 2.30 4.08
N LEU A 52 6.12 1.64 3.88
CA LEU A 52 5.49 0.75 4.86
C LEU A 52 5.71 -0.72 4.50
N ILE A 53 5.24 -1.10 3.30
CA ILE A 53 5.28 -2.46 2.78
C ILE A 53 5.90 -2.43 1.38
N TYR A 54 6.77 -3.39 1.08
CA TYR A 54 7.36 -3.59 -0.24
C TYR A 54 7.15 -5.02 -0.71
N LYS A 55 7.23 -5.25 -2.03
CA LYS A 55 7.00 -6.58 -2.64
C LYS A 55 5.72 -7.24 -2.11
N VAL A 56 4.61 -6.50 -2.13
CA VAL A 56 3.26 -6.91 -1.70
C VAL A 56 3.09 -7.07 -0.18
N SER A 57 3.96 -7.82 0.50
CA SER A 57 3.77 -8.23 1.89
C SER A 57 4.96 -8.02 2.82
N ASN A 58 6.14 -7.67 2.29
CA ASN A 58 7.32 -7.49 3.13
C ASN A 58 7.27 -6.14 3.85
N ARG A 59 7.34 -6.18 5.18
CA ARG A 59 7.34 -4.97 6.00
C ARG A 59 8.72 -4.30 6.00
N ALA A 60 8.76 -2.98 5.80
CA ALA A 60 10.00 -2.22 5.87
C ALA A 60 10.53 -2.12 7.32
N SER A 61 11.84 -1.88 7.46
CA SER A 61 12.47 -1.77 8.79
C SER A 61 11.88 -0.59 9.59
N GLY A 62 11.64 -0.82 10.88
CA GLY A 62 11.06 0.17 11.79
C GLY A 62 9.57 0.45 11.59
N VAL A 63 8.88 -0.28 10.70
CA VAL A 63 7.42 -0.21 10.56
C VAL A 63 6.77 -1.14 11.58
N PRO A 64 5.78 -0.65 12.36
CA PRO A 64 5.10 -1.45 13.38
C PRO A 64 4.43 -2.72 12.83
N ASP A 65 4.31 -3.74 13.66
CA ASP A 65 3.79 -5.04 13.25
C ASP A 65 2.29 -5.07 12.92
N ARG A 66 1.55 -4.07 13.41
CA ARG A 66 0.16 -3.81 13.03
C ARG A 66 -0.05 -3.56 11.54
N PHE A 67 0.99 -3.21 10.79
CA PHE A 67 0.92 -3.04 9.33
C PHE A 67 1.19 -4.36 8.60
N SER A 68 0.31 -4.68 7.66
CA SER A 68 0.42 -5.85 6.79
C SER A 68 -0.06 -5.54 5.39
N GLY A 69 0.62 -6.07 4.38
CA GLY A 69 0.19 -6.01 2.99
C GLY A 69 -0.13 -7.39 2.45
N SER A 70 -1.11 -7.47 1.57
CA SER A 70 -1.52 -8.69 0.88
C SER A 70 -2.04 -8.38 -0.51
N GLY A 71 -2.18 -9.41 -1.35
CA GLY A 71 -2.73 -9.27 -2.69
C GLY A 71 -2.03 -10.11 -3.73
N SER A 72 -2.66 -10.21 -4.90
CA SER A 72 -2.09 -10.88 -6.07
C SER A 72 -2.81 -10.45 -7.34
N GLY A 73 -2.15 -10.63 -8.49
CA GLY A 73 -2.73 -10.27 -9.78
C GLY A 73 -2.98 -8.77 -9.89
N THR A 74 -4.23 -8.36 -9.69
CA THR A 74 -4.70 -6.97 -9.79
C THR A 74 -5.09 -6.35 -8.46
N ASP A 75 -5.33 -7.13 -7.42
CA ASP A 75 -6.00 -6.67 -6.20
C ASP A 75 -5.08 -6.79 -4.99
N PHE A 76 -4.88 -5.67 -4.31
CA PHE A 76 -3.94 -5.53 -3.20
C PHE A 76 -4.60 -4.79 -2.03
N THR A 77 -4.21 -5.14 -0.81
CA THR A 77 -4.74 -4.54 0.42
C THR A 77 -3.61 -4.19 1.36
N LEU A 78 -3.67 -3.00 1.94
CA LEU A 78 -2.95 -2.64 3.16
C LEU A 78 -3.92 -2.77 4.33
N ARG A 79 -3.53 -3.50 5.36
CA ARG A 79 -4.29 -3.64 6.60
C ARG A 79 -3.48 -3.13 7.78
N ILE A 80 -4.13 -2.30 8.59
CA ILE A 80 -3.66 -1.83 9.89
C ILE A 80 -4.53 -2.53 10.93
N SER A 81 -3.96 -3.41 11.74
CA SER A 81 -4.76 -4.21 12.69
C SER A 81 -5.31 -3.40 13.87
N ARG A 82 -4.62 -2.32 14.23
CA ARG A 82 -4.99 -1.41 15.32
C ARG A 82 -4.48 -0.01 15.00
N VAL A 83 -5.35 0.89 14.58
CA VAL A 83 -4.98 2.27 14.20
C VAL A 83 -4.55 3.07 15.44
N GLU A 84 -3.47 3.83 15.29
CA GLU A 84 -2.98 4.80 16.29
C GLU A 84 -3.09 6.23 15.75
N ALA A 85 -3.05 7.23 16.64
CA ALA A 85 -3.12 8.65 16.25
C ALA A 85 -2.00 9.05 15.27
N ASP A 86 -0.84 8.40 15.36
CA ASP A 86 0.30 8.64 14.48
C ASP A 86 0.15 8.00 13.09
N ASP A 87 -0.91 7.21 12.85
CA ASP A 87 -1.18 6.58 11.55
C ASP A 87 -1.99 7.50 10.62
N VAL A 88 -2.34 8.72 11.05
CA VAL A 88 -3.05 9.70 10.24
C VAL A 88 -2.13 10.25 9.14
N GLY A 89 -2.58 10.12 7.89
CA GLY A 89 -1.89 10.64 6.73
C GLY A 89 -2.47 10.11 5.43
N VAL A 90 -1.81 10.42 4.32
CA VAL A 90 -2.20 9.93 3.00
C VAL A 90 -1.43 8.66 2.68
N TYR A 91 -2.15 7.62 2.29
CA TYR A 91 -1.59 6.33 1.93
C TYR A 91 -1.57 6.18 0.41
N TYR A 92 -0.45 5.71 -0.13
CA TYR A 92 -0.28 5.49 -1.56
C TYR A 92 0.15 4.06 -1.85
N CYS A 93 -0.50 3.42 -2.81
CA CYS A 93 0.04 2.23 -3.45
C CYS A 93 0.78 2.61 -4.73
N TYR A 94 1.93 1.98 -4.94
CA TYR A 94 2.77 2.24 -6.10
C TYR A 94 3.29 0.92 -6.67
N GLN A 95 3.24 0.79 -8.00
CA GLN A 95 3.78 -0.37 -8.70
C GLN A 95 5.05 0.02 -9.47
N SER A 96 6.04 -0.87 -9.43
CA SER A 96 7.28 -0.78 -10.20
C SER A 96 7.54 -2.04 -11.03
N THR A 97 6.52 -2.90 -11.19
CA THR A 97 6.60 -4.11 -12.01
C THR A 97 6.71 -3.75 -13.49
N LYS A 98 5.90 -2.79 -13.95
CA LYS A 98 5.80 -2.41 -15.35
C LYS A 98 6.19 -0.95 -15.51
N ASN A 99 7.22 -0.71 -16.33
CA ASN A 99 7.56 0.64 -16.73
C ASN A 99 6.53 1.15 -17.76
N PRO A 100 6.15 2.44 -17.71
CA PRO A 100 5.37 3.03 -18.79
C PRO A 100 6.14 2.91 -20.12
N PRO A 101 5.47 2.62 -21.25
CA PRO A 101 6.12 2.73 -22.56
C PRO A 101 6.64 4.15 -22.74
N THR A 102 7.91 4.27 -23.15
CA THR A 102 8.53 5.56 -23.54
C THR A 102 7.94 6.09 -24.83
#